data_AF-A0A7V9J1X3-F1
#
_entry.id   AF-A0A7V9J1X3-F1
#
_cell.length_a   1.000
_cell.length_b   1.000
_cell.length_c   1.000
_cell.angle_alpha   90.00
_cell.angle_beta   90.00
_cell.angle_gamma   90.00
#
_symmetry.space_group_name_H-M   'P 1'
#
loop_
_entity.id
_entity.type
_entity.pdbx_description
1 polymer ?
#
loop_
_entity_poly.entity_id
_entity_poly.type
_entity_poly.pdbx_seq_one_letter_code
_entity_poly.pdbx_strand_id
1 'polypeptide(L)'
;MAATQARIEQMEKAAQPQGNRPAQNTAGPWLFPDSSSRYLAPAELAGLTAGQLWQARNEIYARNGYRFSSPRGLAFARSLGQDYRGVDSDDSRVFSRMNAFEQANVTLIRSLEPR
;
A
#
# COMPACT_ATOMS: atom_id res chain seq x y z
N MET A 1 6.58 34.92 16.05
CA MET A 1 6.85 33.52 16.44
C MET A 1 5.59 32.65 16.52
N ALA A 2 4.44 33.08 15.99
CA ALA A 2 3.16 32.34 16.08
C ALA A 2 2.87 31.41 14.88
N ALA A 3 3.62 31.52 13.77
CA ALA A 3 3.35 30.76 12.55
C ALA A 3 3.85 29.30 12.60
N THR A 4 4.73 28.97 13.54
CA THR A 4 5.32 27.62 13.64
C THR A 4 4.42 26.66 14.41
N GLN A 5 3.72 27.14 15.45
CA GLN A 5 2.78 26.33 16.23
C GLN A 5 1.56 25.90 15.42
N ALA A 6 0.98 26.82 14.63
CA ALA A 6 -0.21 26.54 13.82
C ALA A 6 0.03 25.50 12.71
N ARG A 7 1.28 25.39 12.21
CA ARG A 7 1.65 24.38 11.22
C ARG A 7 1.80 23.00 11.84
N ILE A 8 2.24 22.91 13.10
CA ILE A 8 2.34 21.65 13.85
C ILE A 8 0.93 21.17 14.27
N GLU A 9 0.05 22.06 14.70
CA GLU A 9 -1.35 21.72 15.04
C GLU A 9 -2.16 21.24 13.83
N GLN A 10 -1.91 21.76 12.62
CA GLN A 10 -2.52 21.24 11.39
C GLN A 10 -1.99 19.85 11.00
N MET A 11 -0.78 19.50 11.41
CA MET A 11 -0.21 18.16 11.19
C MET A 11 -0.72 17.15 12.23
N GLU A 12 -1.01 17.59 13.46
CA GLU A 12 -1.59 16.75 14.53
C GLU A 12 -3.11 16.55 14.38
N LYS A 13 -3.85 17.50 13.81
CA LYS A 13 -5.30 17.34 13.57
C LYS A 13 -5.62 16.32 12.46
N ALA A 14 -4.64 15.96 11.63
CA ALA A 14 -4.73 14.84 10.69
C ALA A 14 -4.49 13.46 11.35
N ALA A 15 -4.03 13.44 12.61
CA ALA A 15 -3.78 12.23 13.39
C ALA A 15 -4.91 11.92 14.40
N GLN A 16 -6.16 12.27 14.06
CA GLN A 16 -7.30 11.71 14.80
C GLN A 16 -7.35 10.20 14.54
N PRO A 17 -7.45 9.36 15.57
CA PRO A 17 -7.59 7.93 15.38
C PRO A 17 -8.98 7.70 14.80
N GLN A 18 -9.06 7.54 13.48
CA GLN A 18 -10.19 6.84 12.90
C GLN A 18 -10.16 5.44 13.51
N GLY A 19 -11.01 5.22 14.51
CA GLY A 19 -11.31 3.94 15.15
C GLY A 19 -12.00 2.98 14.17
N ASN A 20 -11.48 2.89 12.96
CA ASN A 20 -11.86 1.95 11.94
C ASN A 20 -10.68 1.00 11.80
N ARG A 21 -10.61 0.00 12.69
CA ARG A 21 -10.12 -1.31 12.25
C ARG A 21 -10.85 -1.56 10.93
N PRO A 22 -10.18 -1.81 9.79
CA PRO A 22 -10.90 -2.09 8.57
C PRO A 22 -11.86 -3.24 8.90
N ALA A 23 -13.16 -2.95 8.83
CA ALA A 23 -14.16 -3.98 8.77
C ALA A 23 -13.73 -4.84 7.58
N GLN A 24 -13.20 -6.02 7.88
CA GLN A 24 -12.85 -7.01 6.88
C GLN A 24 -14.15 -7.42 6.21
N ASN A 25 -14.52 -6.68 5.17
CA ASN A 25 -15.51 -7.02 4.15
C ASN A 25 -15.46 -5.92 3.09
N THR A 26 -14.46 -6.02 2.22
CA THR A 26 -14.46 -5.36 0.92
C THR A 26 -14.38 -6.47 -0.11
N ALA A 27 -15.36 -6.52 -1.02
CA ALA A 27 -15.73 -7.66 -1.85
C ALA A 27 -14.72 -8.03 -2.97
N GLY A 28 -13.41 -7.85 -2.75
CA GLY A 28 -12.38 -8.05 -3.77
C GLY A 28 -11.07 -8.61 -3.18
N PRO A 29 -10.10 -8.96 -4.04
CA PRO A 29 -8.90 -9.71 -3.64
C PRO A 29 -7.82 -8.86 -2.94
N TRP A 30 -8.17 -7.65 -2.51
CA TRP A 30 -7.21 -6.62 -2.08
C TRP A 30 -7.25 -6.41 -0.57
N LEU A 31 -6.06 -6.32 0.04
CA LEU A 31 -5.90 -6.04 1.46
C LEU A 31 -6.17 -4.56 1.79
N PHE A 32 -5.76 -3.64 0.92
CA PHE A 32 -6.08 -2.21 1.02
C PHE A 32 -6.72 -1.71 -0.29
N PRO A 33 -8.05 -1.87 -0.45
CA PRO A 33 -8.79 -1.40 -1.63
C PRO A 33 -8.61 0.09 -1.95
N ASP A 34 -8.40 0.91 -0.93
CA ASP A 34 -8.31 2.37 -0.98
C ASP A 34 -6.86 2.91 -0.94
N SER A 35 -5.85 2.04 -1.05
CA SER A 35 -4.42 2.43 -1.04
C SER A 35 -4.00 3.33 -2.21
N SER A 36 -4.84 3.48 -3.24
CA SER A 36 -4.64 4.41 -4.35
C SER A 36 -5.20 5.83 -4.09
N SER A 37 -5.99 6.03 -3.04
CA SER A 37 -6.68 7.30 -2.74
C SER A 37 -6.41 7.86 -1.35
N ARG A 38 -5.63 7.17 -0.51
CA ARG A 38 -5.20 7.67 0.81
C ARG A 38 -3.85 7.13 1.25
N TYR A 39 -3.27 7.76 2.26
CA TYR A 39 -2.11 7.22 2.98
C TYR A 39 -2.55 6.11 3.95
N LEU A 40 -1.74 5.06 4.03
CA LEU A 40 -1.83 4.03 5.06
C LEU A 40 -1.09 4.51 6.32
N ALA A 41 -1.66 4.22 7.48
CA ALA A 41 -1.02 4.53 8.75
C ALA A 41 -0.15 3.35 9.24
N PRO A 42 0.96 3.61 9.96
CA PRO A 42 1.77 2.55 10.56
C PRO A 42 0.97 1.60 11.46
N ALA A 43 -0.05 2.11 12.16
CA ALA A 43 -0.92 1.29 13.01
C ALA A 43 -1.76 0.27 12.23
N GLU A 44 -2.14 0.57 10.99
CA GLU A 44 -2.85 -0.37 10.12
C GLU A 44 -1.93 -1.50 9.63
N LEU A 45 -0.62 -1.22 9.56
CA LEU A 45 0.40 -2.16 9.07
C LEU A 45 1.06 -2.98 10.20
N ALA A 46 1.09 -2.46 11.43
CA ALA A 46 1.81 -3.05 12.55
C ALA A 46 1.30 -4.46 12.95
N GLY A 47 0.04 -4.78 12.66
CA GLY A 47 -0.54 -6.10 12.91
C GLY A 47 -0.32 -7.12 11.78
N LEU A 48 0.29 -6.71 10.67
CA LEU A 48 0.47 -7.57 9.50
C LEU A 48 1.71 -8.45 9.64
N THR A 49 1.57 -9.71 9.25
CA THR A 49 2.70 -10.61 9.06
C THR A 49 3.59 -10.13 7.92
N ALA A 50 4.84 -10.59 7.87
CA ALA A 50 5.73 -10.37 6.72
C ALA A 50 5.11 -10.83 5.39
N GLY A 51 4.29 -11.89 5.44
CA GLY A 51 3.50 -12.37 4.31
C GLY A 51 2.53 -11.30 3.79
N GLN A 52 1.77 -10.71 4.71
CA GLN A 52 0.76 -9.70 4.42
C GLN A 52 1.36 -8.35 4.04
N LEU A 53 2.47 -7.93 4.64
CA LEU A 53 3.20 -6.72 4.22
C LEU A 53 3.67 -6.85 2.78
N TRP A 54 4.25 -8.00 2.42
CA TRP A 54 4.60 -8.29 1.04
C TRP A 54 3.36 -8.24 0.13
N GLN A 55 2.23 -8.82 0.52
CA GLN A 55 1.00 -8.75 -0.28
C GLN A 55 0.51 -7.30 -0.45
N ALA A 56 0.46 -6.52 0.62
CA ALA A 56 0.06 -5.10 0.64
C ALA A 56 0.91 -4.25 -0.30
N ARG A 57 2.23 -4.48 -0.31
CA ARG A 57 3.12 -3.79 -1.25
C ARG A 57 2.83 -4.23 -2.69
N ASN A 58 2.76 -5.55 -2.92
CA ASN A 58 2.67 -6.10 -4.26
C ASN A 58 1.29 -5.92 -4.90
N GLU A 59 0.20 -5.70 -4.15
CA GLU A 59 -1.09 -5.31 -4.74
C GLU A 59 -1.02 -3.93 -5.40
N ILE A 60 -0.28 -2.98 -4.82
CA ILE A 60 -0.10 -1.64 -5.40
C ILE A 60 0.68 -1.77 -6.71
N TYR A 61 1.74 -2.59 -6.72
CA TYR A 61 2.45 -2.94 -7.96
C TYR A 61 1.54 -3.65 -8.99
N ALA A 62 0.70 -4.59 -8.55
CA ALA A 62 -0.22 -5.33 -9.42
C ALA A 62 -1.24 -4.40 -10.10
N ARG A 63 -1.84 -3.46 -9.35
CA ARG A 63 -2.76 -2.46 -9.89
C ARG A 63 -2.10 -1.51 -10.88
N ASN A 64 -0.80 -1.26 -10.71
CA ASN A 64 0.01 -0.44 -11.60
C ASN A 64 0.69 -1.24 -12.74
N GLY A 65 0.27 -2.50 -12.95
CA GLY A 65 0.67 -3.29 -14.11
C GLY A 65 2.04 -3.96 -13.98
N TYR A 66 2.59 -4.12 -12.78
CA TYR A 66 3.81 -4.90 -12.59
C TYR A 66 3.63 -6.35 -13.00
N ARG A 67 4.57 -6.88 -13.78
CA ARG A 67 4.58 -8.26 -14.26
C ARG A 67 5.44 -9.12 -13.33
N PHE A 68 4.79 -9.91 -12.48
CA PHE A 68 5.47 -10.87 -11.61
C PHE A 68 6.13 -12.02 -12.39
N SER A 69 7.34 -12.41 -11.98
CA SER A 69 8.10 -13.53 -12.53
C SER A 69 8.54 -14.58 -11.50
N SER A 70 8.63 -14.20 -10.22
CA SER A 70 9.01 -15.13 -9.15
C SER A 70 7.89 -16.13 -8.85
N PRO A 71 8.18 -17.35 -8.34
CA PRO A 71 7.16 -18.33 -8.00
C PRO A 71 6.08 -17.78 -7.05
N ARG A 72 6.50 -17.04 -6.02
CA ARG A 72 5.59 -16.37 -5.07
C ARG A 72 4.75 -15.29 -5.75
N GLY A 73 5.36 -14.48 -6.60
CA GLY A 73 4.68 -13.43 -7.37
C GLY A 73 3.66 -14.00 -8.36
N LEU A 74 4.00 -15.08 -9.07
CA LEU A 74 3.11 -15.77 -9.98
C LEU A 74 1.94 -16.44 -9.25
N ALA A 75 2.17 -17.01 -8.06
CA ALA A 75 1.08 -17.54 -7.23
C ALA A 75 0.12 -16.41 -6.79
N PHE A 76 0.66 -15.27 -6.37
CA PHE A 76 -0.12 -14.09 -6.02
C PHE A 76 -0.92 -13.55 -7.23
N ALA A 77 -0.29 -13.39 -8.39
CA ALA A 77 -0.96 -13.00 -9.62
C ALA A 77 -2.13 -13.91 -9.98
N ARG A 78 -1.98 -15.24 -9.83
CA ARG A 78 -3.07 -16.20 -10.05
C ARG A 78 -4.21 -16.01 -9.06
N SER A 79 -3.92 -15.70 -7.79
CA SER A 79 -4.97 -15.44 -6.78
C SER A 79 -5.79 -14.18 -7.05
N LEU A 80 -5.23 -13.21 -7.80
CA LEU A 80 -5.94 -11.99 -8.20
C LEU A 80 -6.86 -12.21 -9.42
N GLY A 81 -6.70 -13.31 -10.16
CA GLY A 81 -7.58 -13.67 -11.27
C GLY A 81 -7.68 -12.56 -12.34
N GLN A 82 -8.92 -12.14 -12.63
CA GLN A 82 -9.20 -11.13 -13.66
C GLN A 82 -8.81 -9.71 -13.24
N ASP A 83 -8.60 -9.47 -11.95
CA ASP A 83 -8.19 -8.16 -11.42
C ASP A 83 -6.70 -7.87 -11.65
N TYR A 84 -5.94 -8.84 -12.16
CA TYR A 84 -4.52 -8.69 -12.46
C TYR A 84 -4.23 -8.59 -13.95
N ARG A 85 -3.50 -7.54 -14.34
CA ARG A 85 -2.98 -7.35 -15.69
C ARG A 85 -1.52 -6.89 -15.66
N GLY A 86 -0.60 -7.85 -15.63
CA GLY A 86 0.83 -7.58 -15.72
C GLY A 86 1.26 -7.12 -17.12
N VAL A 87 1.88 -5.94 -17.20
CA VAL A 87 2.36 -5.32 -18.44
C VAL A 87 3.88 -5.18 -18.40
N ASP A 88 4.40 -4.60 -17.33
CA ASP A 88 5.75 -4.07 -17.23
C ASP A 88 6.56 -4.82 -16.15
N SER A 89 7.71 -5.38 -16.50
CA SER A 89 8.56 -6.16 -15.58
C SER A 89 9.61 -5.32 -14.85
N ASP A 90 9.70 -4.01 -15.12
CA ASP A 90 10.62 -3.10 -14.46
C ASP A 90 9.92 -2.44 -13.27
N ASP A 91 10.28 -2.86 -12.06
CA ASP A 91 9.63 -2.39 -10.83
C ASP A 91 9.88 -0.90 -10.59
N SER A 92 11.06 -0.40 -10.92
CA SER A 92 11.42 1.01 -10.79
C SER A 92 10.59 1.88 -11.73
N ARG A 93 10.37 1.43 -12.97
CA ARG A 93 9.51 2.11 -13.93
C ARG A 93 8.04 2.08 -13.50
N VAL A 94 7.55 0.95 -13.00
CA VAL A 94 6.18 0.87 -12.46
C VAL A 94 6.01 1.81 -11.27
N PHE A 95 6.94 1.79 -10.32
CA PHE A 95 6.94 2.67 -9.16
C PHE A 95 6.93 4.16 -9.55
N SER A 96 7.72 4.55 -10.56
CA SER A 96 7.80 5.95 -11.01
C SER A 96 6.48 6.50 -11.58
N ARG A 97 5.58 5.62 -12.02
CA ARG A 97 4.26 5.97 -12.58
C ARG A 97 3.14 5.98 -11.54
N MET A 98 3.39 5.41 -10.36
CA MET A 98 2.43 5.41 -9.25
C MET A 98 2.10 6.83 -8.81
N ASN A 99 0.91 7.05 -8.27
CA ASN A 99 0.56 8.34 -7.70
C ASN A 99 1.25 8.57 -6.34
N ALA A 100 1.07 9.77 -5.77
CA ALA A 100 1.73 10.16 -4.51
C ALA A 100 1.34 9.26 -3.32
N PHE A 101 0.08 8.82 -3.21
CA PHE A 101 -0.37 7.91 -2.16
C PHE A 101 0.29 6.54 -2.30
N GLU A 102 0.27 5.99 -3.50
CA GLU A 102 0.83 4.67 -3.80
C GLU A 102 2.34 4.61 -3.55
N GLN A 103 3.10 5.62 -3.99
CA GLN A 103 4.55 5.69 -3.73
C GLN A 103 4.86 5.79 -2.24
N ALA A 104 4.12 6.62 -1.50
CA ALA A 104 4.28 6.77 -0.07
C ALA A 104 3.94 5.46 0.68
N ASN A 105 2.84 4.81 0.29
CA ASN A 105 2.39 3.56 0.89
C ASN A 105 3.38 2.41 0.61
N VAL A 106 3.87 2.27 -0.62
CA VAL A 106 4.91 1.29 -0.95
C VAL A 106 6.18 1.52 -0.13
N THR A 107 6.59 2.78 0.03
CA THR A 107 7.78 3.14 0.82
C THR A 107 7.59 2.78 2.30
N LEU A 108 6.44 3.13 2.88
CA LEU A 108 6.11 2.80 4.25
C LEU A 108 6.06 1.29 4.48
N ILE A 109 5.35 0.54 3.63
CA ILE A 109 5.25 -0.92 3.75
C ILE A 109 6.63 -1.57 3.64
N ARG A 110 7.46 -1.15 2.67
CA ARG A 110 8.84 -1.64 2.52
C ARG A 110 9.69 -1.41 3.77
N SER A 111 9.49 -0.30 4.47
CA SER A 111 10.24 0.00 5.70
C SER A 111 9.92 -0.94 6.88
N LEU A 112 8.78 -1.62 6.83
CA LEU A 112 8.30 -2.55 7.85
C LEU A 112 8.55 -4.03 7.49
N GLU A 113 8.93 -4.32 6.24
CA GLU A 113 9.25 -5.68 5.83
C GLU A 113 10.56 -6.15 6.49
N PRO A 114 10.65 -7.43 6.90
CA PRO A 114 11.92 -7.99 7.38
C PRO A 114 12.97 -7.98 6.27
N ARG A 115 14.22 -7.72 6.65
CA ARG A 115 15.38 -7.69 5.74
C ARG A 115 15.79 -9.08 5.26
#